data_AF-Q699Q3-F1
#
_entry.id   AF-Q699Q3-F1
#
_cell.length_a   1.000
_cell.length_b   1.000
_cell.length_c   1.000
_cell.angle_alpha   90.00
_cell.angle_beta   90.00
_cell.angle_gamma   90.00
#
_symmetry.space_group_name_H-M   'P 1'
#
loop_
_entity.id
_entity.type
_entity.pdbx_description
1 polymer ?
#
loop_
_entity_poly.entity_id
_entity_poly.type
_entity_poly.pdbx_seq_one_letter_code
_entity_poly.pdbx_strand_id
1 'polypeptide(L)'
;MSQQDHNSSNQGLFAGRRVTVVQPDTLSRDRLVGQLSVLRYQDAGVITSQQMDLLQRLLPRTRLESLLESLWFQRRLDAALSVSREELQQILRLAGSERYDWLQQLGDRINLADRALLWHWVLHPLHRWWVQRLEPLYGAWRNELVQLQVMRRQLNAQAVFWQTVVDVPADLESRITDQLAQLSQREQELTQLHSDCEARLQLAWPAWYGQTSQEGDPALLMPVPLELGVFWHALLALPHQDDVALTLHEWLVGRGIALGQDHFYWQPAEP
;
A
#
# COMPACT_ATOMS: atom_id res chain seq x y z
N MET A 1 42.15 -44.01 1.95
CA MET A 1 41.28 -43.73 0.78
C MET A 1 40.85 -42.29 0.89
N SER A 2 41.46 -41.40 0.10
CA SER A 2 41.18 -39.96 0.11
C SER A 2 39.98 -39.66 -0.79
N GLN A 3 38.94 -39.03 -0.23
CA GLN A 3 37.94 -38.33 -1.02
C GLN A 3 38.32 -36.84 -1.00
N GLN A 4 38.71 -36.32 -2.16
CA GLN A 4 38.90 -34.89 -2.40
C GLN A 4 37.64 -34.32 -3.05
N ASP A 5 37.08 -33.33 -2.35
CA ASP A 5 36.52 -32.07 -2.84
C ASP A 5 35.88 -32.04 -4.25
N HIS A 6 34.55 -31.95 -4.27
CA HIS A 6 33.77 -31.44 -5.40
C HIS A 6 32.91 -30.26 -4.95
N ASN A 7 33.56 -29.10 -4.78
CA ASN A 7 32.92 -27.79 -4.78
C ASN A 7 33.70 -26.86 -5.73
N SER A 8 33.72 -27.20 -7.02
CA SER A 8 34.19 -26.31 -8.07
C SER A 8 33.13 -25.23 -8.32
N SER A 9 33.33 -24.04 -7.74
CA SER A 9 32.62 -22.84 -8.19
C SER A 9 33.08 -22.50 -9.61
N ASN A 10 32.23 -22.76 -10.61
CA ASN A 10 32.51 -22.44 -12.00
C ASN A 10 32.53 -20.91 -12.18
N GLN A 11 33.69 -20.29 -11.94
CA GLN A 11 33.98 -18.90 -12.30
C GLN A 11 34.36 -18.86 -13.79
N GLY A 12 33.38 -18.57 -14.64
CA GLY A 12 33.61 -18.38 -16.07
C GLY A 12 34.37 -17.08 -16.32
N LEU A 13 35.38 -17.10 -17.17
CA LEU A 13 36.03 -15.89 -17.69
C LEU A 13 35.38 -15.55 -19.04
N PHE A 14 34.93 -14.30 -19.22
CA PHE A 14 34.48 -13.78 -20.51
C PHE A 14 35.33 -12.58 -20.90
N ALA A 15 35.96 -12.63 -22.09
CA ALA A 15 36.84 -11.58 -22.60
C ALA A 15 37.93 -11.13 -21.61
N GLY A 16 38.53 -12.08 -20.87
CA GLY A 16 39.57 -11.80 -19.87
C GLY A 16 39.05 -11.22 -18.55
N ARG A 17 37.73 -11.12 -18.35
CA ARG A 17 37.09 -10.64 -17.13
C ARG A 17 36.37 -11.77 -16.41
N ARG A 18 36.42 -11.78 -15.08
CA ARG A 18 35.69 -12.76 -14.26
C ARG A 18 34.19 -12.49 -14.40
N VAL A 19 33.43 -13.54 -14.71
CA VAL A 19 31.97 -13.49 -14.80
C VAL A 19 31.39 -14.37 -13.72
N THR A 20 30.62 -13.76 -12.84
CA THR A 20 29.76 -14.46 -11.89
C THR A 20 28.33 -14.38 -12.40
N VAL A 21 27.64 -15.53 -12.40
CA VAL A 21 26.21 -15.56 -12.70
C VAL A 21 25.49 -14.94 -11.50
N VAL A 22 25.04 -13.69 -11.63
CA VAL A 22 24.19 -13.09 -10.61
C VAL A 22 22.78 -13.64 -10.80
N GLN A 23 22.23 -14.21 -9.73
CA GLN A 23 20.86 -14.75 -9.79
C GLN A 23 19.90 -13.59 -10.11
N PRO A 24 19.04 -13.74 -11.14
CA PRO A 24 18.17 -12.66 -11.62
C PRO A 24 17.23 -12.11 -10.54
N ASP A 25 16.91 -12.94 -9.54
CA ASP A 25 15.99 -12.60 -8.46
C ASP A 25 16.54 -11.55 -7.47
N THR A 26 17.86 -11.37 -7.35
CA THR A 26 18.44 -10.42 -6.40
C THR A 26 18.64 -9.01 -6.98
N LEU A 27 18.68 -8.89 -8.32
CA LEU A 27 18.92 -7.64 -9.03
C LEU A 27 17.73 -7.15 -9.87
N SER A 28 16.52 -7.69 -9.65
CA SER A 28 15.36 -7.21 -10.38
C SER A 28 15.07 -5.73 -10.03
N ARG A 29 14.82 -4.92 -11.06
CA ARG A 29 14.54 -3.48 -10.93
C ARG A 29 13.42 -3.21 -9.91
N ASP A 30 12.39 -4.05 -9.89
CA ASP A 30 11.25 -3.91 -8.99
C ASP A 30 11.60 -4.18 -7.51
N ARG A 31 12.63 -5.01 -7.24
CA ARG A 31 13.15 -5.24 -5.88
C ARG A 31 14.14 -4.16 -5.42
N LEU A 32 14.91 -3.60 -6.35
CA LEU A 32 15.97 -2.62 -6.07
C LEU A 32 15.45 -1.19 -5.95
N VAL A 33 14.46 -0.80 -6.75
CA VAL A 33 13.93 0.58 -6.76
C VAL A 33 12.64 0.69 -5.92
N GLY A 34 12.10 -0.45 -5.46
CA GLY A 34 10.73 -0.54 -4.98
C GLY A 34 9.73 -0.59 -6.14
N GLN A 35 8.50 -1.04 -5.87
CA GLN A 35 7.44 -1.20 -6.88
C GLN A 35 6.99 0.17 -7.43
N LEU A 36 7.68 0.67 -8.46
CA LEU A 36 7.43 1.97 -9.07
C LEU A 36 6.93 1.90 -10.52
N SER A 37 6.52 0.73 -10.99
CA SER A 37 6.16 0.54 -12.40
C SER A 37 4.71 0.05 -12.53
N VAL A 38 4.10 0.35 -13.68
CA VAL A 38 2.76 -0.05 -14.14
C VAL A 38 2.40 -1.52 -13.85
N LEU A 39 3.40 -2.37 -13.60
CA LEU A 39 3.27 -3.75 -13.13
C LEU A 39 2.58 -3.86 -11.76
N ARG A 40 2.69 -2.87 -10.86
CA ARG A 40 2.02 -2.88 -9.55
C ARG A 40 0.50 -3.06 -9.67
N TYR A 41 -0.11 -2.47 -10.69
CA TYR A 41 -1.57 -2.53 -10.90
C TYR A 41 -2.03 -3.85 -11.51
N GLN A 42 -1.18 -4.45 -12.35
CA GLN A 42 -1.45 -5.71 -13.03
C GLN A 42 -1.18 -6.90 -12.11
N ASP A 43 -0.09 -6.84 -11.34
CA ASP A 43 0.28 -7.84 -10.33
C ASP A 43 -0.74 -7.90 -9.19
N ALA A 44 -1.33 -6.75 -8.82
CA ALA A 44 -2.41 -6.67 -7.85
C ALA A 44 -3.78 -7.09 -8.42
N GLY A 45 -3.90 -7.41 -9.72
CA GLY A 45 -5.15 -7.84 -10.34
C GLY A 45 -6.22 -6.74 -10.49
N VAL A 46 -5.86 -5.47 -10.25
CA VAL A 46 -6.79 -4.33 -10.27
C VAL A 46 -7.15 -3.97 -11.72
N ILE A 47 -6.16 -3.96 -12.61
CA ILE A 47 -6.36 -3.70 -14.04
C ILE A 47 -5.67 -4.82 -14.82
N THR A 48 -6.41 -5.44 -15.74
CA THR A 48 -5.84 -6.42 -16.69
C THR A 48 -4.97 -5.72 -17.74
N SER A 49 -4.05 -6.46 -18.36
CA SER A 49 -3.23 -5.93 -19.47
C SER A 49 -4.08 -5.32 -20.59
N GLN A 50 -5.19 -5.97 -20.96
CA GLN A 50 -6.10 -5.50 -22.00
C GLN A 50 -6.79 -4.18 -21.61
N GLN A 51 -7.22 -4.03 -20.36
CA GLN A 51 -7.82 -2.78 -19.87
C GLN A 51 -6.79 -1.65 -19.83
N MET A 52 -5.55 -1.93 -19.42
CA MET A 52 -4.46 -0.96 -19.43
C MET A 52 -4.14 -0.48 -20.86
N ASP A 53 -4.04 -1.41 -21.82
CA ASP A 53 -3.81 -1.08 -23.22
C ASP A 53 -4.93 -0.19 -23.79
N LEU A 54 -6.19 -0.45 -23.40
CA LEU A 54 -7.31 0.38 -23.81
C LEU A 54 -7.20 1.80 -23.24
N LEU A 55 -6.91 1.92 -21.94
CA LEU A 55 -6.75 3.23 -21.28
C LEU A 55 -5.60 4.03 -21.89
N GLN A 56 -4.46 3.38 -22.18
CA GLN A 56 -3.31 4.02 -22.84
C GLN A 56 -3.61 4.51 -24.26
N ARG A 57 -4.51 3.83 -24.98
CA ARG A 57 -4.92 4.23 -26.34
C ARG A 57 -5.95 5.36 -26.34
N LEU A 58 -6.85 5.38 -25.36
CA LEU A 58 -7.98 6.31 -25.34
C LEU A 58 -7.76 7.56 -24.50
N LEU A 59 -6.87 7.51 -23.50
CA LEU A 59 -6.61 8.64 -22.61
C LEU A 59 -5.29 9.32 -22.98
N PRO A 60 -5.25 10.67 -22.98
CA PRO A 60 -3.99 11.39 -22.99
C PRO A 60 -3.13 10.97 -21.79
N ARG A 61 -1.80 10.92 -21.99
CA ARG A 61 -0.84 10.49 -20.97
C ARG A 61 -1.04 11.18 -19.61
N THR A 62 -1.25 12.49 -19.60
CA THR A 62 -1.48 13.26 -18.37
C THR A 62 -2.73 12.84 -17.63
N ARG A 63 -3.83 12.52 -18.34
CA ARG A 63 -5.06 12.03 -17.72
C ARG A 63 -4.88 10.63 -17.17
N LEU A 64 -4.17 9.76 -17.89
CA LEU A 64 -3.85 8.43 -17.41
C LEU A 64 -2.99 8.48 -16.13
N GLU A 65 -1.93 9.29 -16.11
CA GLU A 65 -1.09 9.49 -14.93
C GLU A 65 -1.93 10.02 -13.75
N SER A 66 -2.79 11.02 -13.98
CA SER A 66 -3.67 11.55 -12.93
C SER A 66 -4.70 10.52 -12.40
N LEU A 67 -5.19 9.61 -13.26
CA LEU A 67 -6.07 8.53 -12.84
C LEU A 67 -5.33 7.54 -11.95
N LEU A 68 -4.13 7.14 -12.37
CA LEU A 68 -3.32 6.18 -11.62
C LEU A 68 -2.86 6.72 -10.27
N GLU A 69 -2.68 8.05 -10.16
CA GLU A 69 -2.38 8.75 -8.90
C GLU A 69 -3.63 9.10 -8.07
N SER A 70 -4.82 8.97 -8.64
CA SER A 70 -6.06 9.37 -7.97
C SER A 70 -6.33 8.53 -6.72
N LEU A 71 -6.91 9.17 -5.69
CA LEU A 71 -7.29 8.49 -4.46
C LEU A 71 -8.28 7.35 -4.72
N TRP A 72 -9.19 7.52 -5.69
CA TRP A 72 -10.13 6.46 -6.11
C TRP A 72 -9.38 5.20 -6.55
N PHE A 73 -8.39 5.36 -7.44
CA PHE A 73 -7.65 4.22 -7.96
C PHE A 73 -6.71 3.61 -6.92
N GLN A 74 -6.05 4.44 -6.09
CA GLN A 74 -5.16 3.96 -5.03
C GLN A 74 -5.91 3.13 -3.97
N ARG A 75 -7.12 3.54 -3.56
CA ARG A 75 -7.93 2.76 -2.60
C ARG A 75 -8.23 1.35 -3.13
N ARG A 76 -8.55 1.24 -4.41
CA ARG A 76 -8.82 -0.05 -5.07
C ARG A 76 -7.56 -0.89 -5.23
N LEU A 77 -6.42 -0.25 -5.46
CA LEU A 77 -5.12 -0.91 -5.47
C LEU A 77 -4.80 -1.54 -4.12
N ASP A 78 -5.04 -0.83 -3.02
CA ASP A 78 -4.77 -1.31 -1.67
C ASP A 78 -5.63 -2.55 -1.30
N ALA A 79 -6.78 -2.75 -1.94
CA ALA A 79 -7.61 -3.96 -1.76
C ALA A 79 -7.62 -4.94 -2.93
N ALA A 80 -6.76 -4.75 -3.94
CA ALA A 80 -6.77 -5.61 -5.13
C ALA A 80 -8.17 -5.72 -5.79
N LEU A 81 -8.95 -4.62 -5.78
CA LEU A 81 -10.28 -4.60 -6.37
C LEU A 81 -10.19 -4.39 -7.88
N SER A 82 -10.62 -5.40 -8.65
CA SER A 82 -10.61 -5.34 -10.11
C SER A 82 -11.56 -4.27 -10.66
N VAL A 83 -11.09 -3.47 -11.62
CA VAL A 83 -11.92 -2.51 -12.34
C VAL A 83 -12.91 -3.25 -13.23
N SER A 84 -14.20 -3.06 -12.97
CA SER A 84 -15.29 -3.62 -13.76
C SER A 84 -15.44 -2.92 -15.11
N ARG A 85 -16.19 -3.54 -16.02
CA ARG A 85 -16.49 -2.94 -17.33
C ARG A 85 -17.26 -1.62 -17.20
N GLU A 86 -18.15 -1.52 -16.23
CA GLU A 86 -18.98 -0.34 -16.01
C GLU A 86 -18.13 0.85 -15.54
N GLU A 87 -17.24 0.60 -14.58
CA GLU A 87 -16.28 1.61 -14.11
C GLU A 87 -15.32 2.04 -15.21
N LEU A 88 -14.83 1.11 -16.04
CA LEU A 88 -13.99 1.44 -17.19
C LEU A 88 -14.71 2.38 -18.16
N GLN A 89 -16.00 2.13 -18.43
CA GLN A 89 -16.82 3.03 -19.25
C GLN A 89 -17.02 4.39 -18.59
N GLN A 90 -17.26 4.42 -17.27
CA GLN A 90 -17.40 5.66 -16.51
C GLN A 90 -16.11 6.48 -16.56
N ILE A 91 -14.94 5.87 -16.35
CA ILE A 91 -13.63 6.51 -16.47
C ILE A 91 -13.48 7.16 -17.85
N LEU A 92 -13.73 6.41 -18.93
CA LEU A 92 -13.57 6.93 -20.28
C LEU A 92 -14.56 8.07 -20.60
N ARG A 93 -15.80 7.97 -20.13
CA ARG A 93 -16.82 9.04 -20.29
C ARG A 93 -16.41 10.31 -19.54
N LEU A 94 -15.99 10.18 -18.29
CA LEU A 94 -15.59 11.32 -17.45
C LEU A 94 -14.28 11.94 -17.93
N ALA A 95 -13.30 11.13 -18.31
CA ALA A 95 -12.04 11.62 -18.85
C ALA A 95 -12.19 12.27 -20.24
N GLY A 96 -13.23 11.92 -20.99
CA GLY A 96 -13.63 12.63 -22.21
C GLY A 96 -14.30 13.98 -21.96
N SER A 97 -14.69 14.31 -20.72
CA SER A 97 -15.26 15.61 -20.40
C SER A 97 -14.18 16.70 -20.33
N GLU A 98 -14.53 17.91 -20.77
CA GLU A 98 -13.66 19.10 -20.67
C GLU A 98 -13.45 19.60 -19.23
N ARG A 99 -14.10 18.95 -18.25
CA ARG A 99 -13.99 19.33 -16.84
C ARG A 99 -12.65 18.90 -16.26
N TYR A 100 -11.98 19.83 -15.58
CA TYR A 100 -10.70 19.60 -14.91
C TYR A 100 -10.83 18.72 -13.66
N ASP A 101 -12.02 18.64 -13.06
CA ASP A 101 -12.31 17.93 -11.81
C ASP A 101 -12.91 16.52 -12.03
N TRP A 102 -12.80 15.95 -13.23
CA TRP A 102 -13.45 14.69 -13.60
C TRP A 102 -13.15 13.51 -12.65
N LEU A 103 -11.97 13.50 -12.00
CA LEU A 103 -11.61 12.50 -10.99
C LEU A 103 -12.47 12.58 -9.72
N GLN A 104 -12.97 13.77 -9.36
CA GLN A 104 -13.88 13.96 -8.23
C GLN A 104 -15.27 13.39 -8.49
N GLN A 105 -15.58 13.03 -9.75
CA GLN A 105 -16.83 12.39 -10.13
C GLN A 105 -16.76 10.85 -10.08
N LEU A 106 -15.59 10.29 -9.75
CA LEU A 106 -15.41 8.86 -9.49
C LEU A 106 -15.74 8.55 -8.04
N GLY A 107 -16.45 7.45 -7.83
CA GLY A 107 -16.84 6.93 -6.52
C GLY A 107 -17.45 5.55 -6.66
N ASP A 108 -17.51 4.82 -5.56
CA ASP A 108 -17.94 3.43 -5.54
C ASP A 108 -19.26 3.26 -4.79
N ARG A 109 -20.07 2.28 -5.22
CA ARG A 109 -21.28 1.86 -4.50
C ARG A 109 -20.92 0.71 -3.58
N ILE A 110 -20.96 0.95 -2.28
CA ILE A 110 -20.36 0.07 -1.28
C ILE A 110 -21.46 -0.50 -0.37
N ASN A 111 -21.66 -1.81 -0.44
CA ASN A 111 -22.56 -2.53 0.45
C ASN A 111 -21.85 -2.81 1.79
N LEU A 112 -22.25 -2.11 2.85
CA LEU A 112 -21.67 -2.28 4.19
C LEU A 112 -22.20 -3.52 4.92
N ALA A 113 -23.19 -4.23 4.37
CA ALA A 113 -23.58 -5.55 4.86
C ALA A 113 -22.54 -6.63 4.51
N ASP A 114 -21.74 -6.41 3.46
CA ASP A 114 -20.58 -7.24 3.19
C ASP A 114 -19.46 -6.83 4.15
N ARG A 115 -19.05 -7.78 4.99
CA ARG A 115 -18.04 -7.57 6.01
C ARG A 115 -16.69 -7.16 5.40
N ALA A 116 -16.26 -7.80 4.32
CA ALA A 116 -14.96 -7.47 3.71
C ALA A 116 -14.96 -6.02 3.19
N LEU A 117 -16.07 -5.59 2.57
CA LEU A 117 -16.23 -4.22 2.10
C LEU A 117 -16.28 -3.22 3.26
N LEU A 118 -16.98 -3.53 4.35
CA LEU A 118 -17.01 -2.68 5.55
C LEU A 118 -15.60 -2.48 6.14
N TRP A 119 -14.84 -3.56 6.29
CA TRP A 119 -13.49 -3.49 6.83
C TRP A 119 -12.56 -2.68 5.93
N HIS A 120 -12.58 -2.98 4.64
CA HIS A 120 -11.72 -2.33 3.68
C HIS A 120 -12.05 -0.84 3.47
N TRP A 121 -13.32 -0.51 3.18
CA TRP A 121 -13.70 0.85 2.78
C TRP A 121 -13.89 1.80 3.95
N VAL A 122 -14.16 1.26 5.14
CA VAL A 122 -14.55 2.07 6.30
C VAL A 122 -13.61 1.83 7.47
N LEU A 123 -13.53 0.62 8.04
CA LEU A 123 -12.85 0.42 9.33
C LEU A 123 -11.33 0.61 9.28
N HIS A 124 -10.64 0.06 8.27
CA HIS A 124 -9.19 0.27 8.13
C HIS A 124 -8.84 1.74 7.83
N PRO A 125 -9.49 2.43 6.87
CA PRO A 125 -9.29 3.86 6.66
C PRO A 125 -9.62 4.71 7.89
N LEU A 126 -10.69 4.37 8.63
CA LEU A 126 -11.07 5.02 9.87
C LEU A 126 -9.98 4.90 10.94
N HIS A 127 -9.47 3.68 11.14
CA HIS A 127 -8.37 3.44 12.07
C HIS A 127 -7.12 4.21 11.67
N ARG A 128 -6.74 4.17 10.39
CA ARG A 128 -5.59 4.93 9.88
C ARG A 128 -5.75 6.43 10.14
N TRP A 129 -6.91 6.99 9.85
CA TRP A 129 -7.21 8.40 10.13
C TRP A 129 -7.11 8.70 11.63
N TRP A 130 -7.67 7.84 12.48
CA TRP A 130 -7.65 8.01 13.92
C TRP A 130 -6.21 7.95 14.48
N VAL A 131 -5.39 7.01 14.00
CA VAL A 131 -3.95 6.95 14.35
C VAL A 131 -3.22 8.21 13.92
N GLN A 132 -3.43 8.68 12.68
CA GLN A 132 -2.78 9.89 12.18
C GLN A 132 -3.20 11.16 12.94
N ARG A 133 -4.42 11.17 13.48
CA ARG A 133 -4.89 12.26 14.34
C ARG A 133 -4.17 12.27 15.69
N LEU A 134 -3.92 11.10 16.28
CA LEU A 134 -3.22 10.99 17.56
C LEU A 134 -1.70 11.12 17.42
N GLU A 135 -1.14 10.62 16.32
CA GLU A 135 0.29 10.64 16.01
C GLU A 135 0.50 11.06 14.55
N PRO A 136 0.59 12.38 14.26
CA PRO A 136 0.73 12.91 12.90
C PRO A 136 1.96 12.39 12.15
N LEU A 137 3.02 12.04 12.88
CA LEU A 137 4.27 11.55 12.30
C LEU A 137 4.24 10.06 11.96
N TYR A 138 3.24 9.31 12.42
CA TYR A 138 3.16 7.85 12.22
C TYR A 138 3.26 7.46 10.74
N GLY A 139 2.57 8.20 9.86
CA GLY A 139 2.64 7.97 8.41
C GLY A 139 4.03 8.24 7.84
N ALA A 140 4.70 9.30 8.31
CA ALA A 140 6.05 9.64 7.86
C ALA A 140 7.07 8.57 8.29
N TRP A 141 6.98 8.06 9.52
CA TRP A 141 7.85 7.00 10.02
C TRP A 141 7.69 5.69 9.22
N ARG A 142 6.46 5.30 8.89
CA ARG A 142 6.22 4.11 8.04
C ARG A 142 6.83 4.28 6.66
N ASN A 143 6.65 5.44 6.05
CA ASN A 143 7.22 5.75 4.74
C ASN A 143 8.75 5.75 4.80
N GLU A 144 9.34 6.36 5.83
CA GLU A 144 10.78 6.38 6.05
C GLU A 144 11.33 4.95 6.19
N LEU A 145 10.69 4.09 6.98
CA LEU A 145 11.10 2.69 7.15
C LEU A 145 11.08 1.92 5.81
N VAL A 146 10.06 2.12 4.98
CA VAL A 146 10.03 1.53 3.63
C VAL A 146 11.18 2.03 2.77
N GLN A 147 11.49 3.33 2.81
CA GLN A 147 12.62 3.91 2.06
C GLN A 147 13.97 3.37 2.56
N LEU A 148 14.17 3.25 3.87
CA LEU A 148 15.39 2.67 4.45
C LEU A 148 15.60 1.22 4.00
N GLN A 149 14.53 0.42 3.96
CA GLN A 149 14.59 -0.95 3.44
C GLN A 149 14.98 -1.00 1.95
N VAL A 150 14.50 -0.06 1.14
CA VAL A 150 14.91 0.07 -0.27
C VAL A 150 16.38 0.45 -0.37
N MET A 151 16.82 1.47 0.38
CA MET A 151 18.23 1.89 0.42
C MET A 151 19.16 0.76 0.85
N ARG A 152 18.78 -0.02 1.87
CA ARG A 152 19.53 -1.19 2.33
C ARG A 152 19.69 -2.23 1.20
N ARG A 153 18.61 -2.54 0.47
CA ARG A 153 18.67 -3.47 -0.67
C ARG A 153 19.60 -2.94 -1.76
N GLN A 154 19.55 -1.65 -2.07
CA GLN A 154 20.43 -1.02 -3.05
C GLN A 154 21.90 -1.09 -2.63
N LEU A 155 22.22 -0.78 -1.37
CA LEU A 155 23.59 -0.86 -0.86
C LEU A 155 24.11 -2.29 -0.84
N ASN A 156 23.28 -3.28 -0.47
CA ASN A 156 23.67 -4.69 -0.54
C ASN A 156 23.95 -5.12 -2.00
N ALA A 157 23.12 -4.69 -2.95
CA ALA A 157 23.34 -4.96 -4.37
C ALA A 157 24.61 -4.29 -4.89
N GLN A 158 24.90 -3.06 -4.46
CA GLN A 158 26.16 -2.38 -4.75
C GLN A 158 27.34 -3.15 -4.17
N ALA A 159 27.28 -3.59 -2.91
CA ALA A 159 28.34 -4.36 -2.28
C ALA A 159 28.67 -5.63 -3.08
N VAL A 160 27.64 -6.41 -3.45
CA VAL A 160 27.78 -7.62 -4.27
C VAL A 160 28.34 -7.30 -5.64
N PHE A 161 27.86 -6.24 -6.30
CA PHE A 161 28.38 -5.82 -7.59
C PHE A 161 29.88 -5.51 -7.51
N TRP A 162 30.30 -4.70 -6.54
CA TRP A 162 31.69 -4.27 -6.44
C TRP A 162 32.65 -5.39 -6.05
N GLN A 163 32.20 -6.42 -5.32
CA GLN A 163 32.99 -7.65 -5.09
C GLN A 163 33.34 -8.41 -6.39
N THR A 164 32.61 -8.16 -7.50
CA THR A 164 32.84 -8.82 -8.79
C THR A 164 33.72 -8.00 -9.74
N VAL A 165 34.01 -6.74 -9.40
CA VAL A 165 34.81 -5.82 -10.23
C VAL A 165 36.29 -5.91 -9.83
N VAL A 166 37.20 -5.86 -10.81
CA VAL A 166 38.65 -6.03 -10.59
C VAL A 166 39.30 -4.77 -10.00
N ASP A 167 38.82 -3.59 -10.37
CA ASP A 167 39.34 -2.29 -9.91
C ASP A 167 38.30 -1.61 -9.01
N VAL A 168 38.33 -1.93 -7.71
CA VAL A 168 37.42 -1.36 -6.70
C VAL A 168 38.13 -0.21 -5.97
N PRO A 169 37.48 0.95 -5.75
CA PRO A 169 38.04 1.99 -4.89
C PRO A 169 38.27 1.45 -3.47
N ALA A 170 39.45 1.68 -2.90
CA ALA A 170 39.85 1.11 -1.61
C ALA A 170 38.98 1.55 -0.42
N ASP A 171 38.27 2.67 -0.54
CA ASP A 171 37.38 3.26 0.47
C ASP A 171 35.90 2.89 0.24
N LEU A 172 35.58 2.11 -0.79
CA LEU A 172 34.20 1.83 -1.14
C LEU A 172 33.55 0.88 -0.14
N GLU A 173 34.24 -0.20 0.24
CA GLU A 173 33.72 -1.18 1.18
C GLU A 173 33.43 -0.54 2.54
N SER A 174 34.36 0.28 3.06
CA SER A 174 34.17 1.01 4.32
C SER A 174 33.01 1.99 4.26
N ARG A 175 32.86 2.74 3.16
CA ARG A 175 31.72 3.65 2.96
C ARG A 175 30.38 2.91 2.95
N ILE A 176 30.30 1.77 2.25
CA ILE A 176 29.07 0.96 2.22
C ILE A 176 28.76 0.41 3.62
N THR A 177 29.77 -0.07 4.36
CA THR A 177 29.54 -0.55 5.73
C THR A 177 29.09 0.56 6.67
N ASP A 178 29.66 1.76 6.57
CA ASP A 178 29.28 2.91 7.37
C ASP A 178 27.83 3.34 7.08
N GLN A 179 27.45 3.37 5.80
CA GLN A 179 26.07 3.68 5.39
C GLN A 179 25.08 2.63 5.88
N LEU A 180 25.41 1.34 5.78
CA LEU A 180 24.56 0.26 6.29
C LEU A 180 24.39 0.33 7.81
N ALA A 181 25.43 0.74 8.55
CA ALA A 181 25.36 0.94 9.99
C ALA A 181 24.43 2.11 10.35
N GLN A 182 24.56 3.24 9.65
CA GLN A 182 23.67 4.41 9.83
C GLN A 182 22.20 4.05 9.54
N LEU A 183 21.93 3.33 8.44
CA LEU A 183 20.57 2.87 8.12
C LEU A 183 20.03 1.93 9.20
N SER A 184 20.85 1.01 9.71
CA SER A 184 20.46 0.06 10.76
C SER A 184 20.12 0.77 12.07
N GLN A 185 20.91 1.78 12.46
CA GLN A 185 20.62 2.59 13.63
C GLN A 185 19.28 3.31 13.46
N ARG A 186 19.05 3.94 12.30
CA ARG A 186 17.81 4.67 12.06
C ARG A 186 16.58 3.76 12.02
N GLU A 187 16.70 2.57 11.43
CA GLU A 187 15.63 1.57 11.45
C GLU A 187 15.29 1.10 12.87
N GLN A 188 16.28 0.94 13.75
CA GLN A 188 16.06 0.61 15.16
C GLN A 188 15.32 1.74 15.89
N GLU A 189 15.74 2.99 15.70
CA GLU A 189 15.07 4.18 16.27
C GLU A 189 13.60 4.24 15.82
N LEU A 190 13.34 4.08 14.53
CA LEU A 190 11.97 4.07 14.02
C LEU A 190 11.16 2.91 14.58
N THR A 191 11.75 1.71 14.70
CA THR A 191 11.05 0.55 15.26
C THR A 191 10.63 0.81 16.71
N GLN A 192 11.48 1.43 17.51
CA GLN A 192 11.16 1.82 18.88
C GLN A 192 10.05 2.88 18.94
N LEU A 193 10.09 3.90 18.08
CA LEU A 193 9.01 4.90 17.99
C LEU A 193 7.68 4.25 17.61
N HIS A 194 7.68 3.27 16.70
CA HIS A 194 6.48 2.53 16.35
C HIS A 194 5.96 1.69 17.52
N SER A 195 6.82 1.00 18.27
CA SER A 195 6.37 0.20 19.42
C SER A 195 5.79 1.08 20.53
N ASP A 196 6.40 2.23 20.80
CA ASP A 196 5.91 3.17 21.82
C ASP A 196 4.60 3.83 21.39
N CYS A 197 4.44 4.09 20.09
CA CYS A 197 3.18 4.55 19.52
C CYS A 197 2.09 3.47 19.64
N GLU A 198 2.40 2.23 19.24
CA GLU A 198 1.45 1.12 19.30
C GLU A 198 0.98 0.85 20.73
N ALA A 199 1.88 0.86 21.72
CA ALA A 199 1.52 0.70 23.12
C ALA A 199 0.50 1.77 23.58
N ARG A 200 0.68 3.04 23.17
CA ARG A 200 -0.28 4.11 23.48
C ARG A 200 -1.61 3.91 22.76
N LEU A 201 -1.59 3.48 21.50
CA LEU A 201 -2.81 3.22 20.72
C LEU A 201 -3.58 2.01 21.27
N GLN A 202 -2.88 0.97 21.74
CA GLN A 202 -3.47 -0.19 22.43
C GLN A 202 -4.22 0.22 23.69
N LEU A 203 -3.66 1.15 24.48
CA LEU A 203 -4.36 1.69 25.66
C LEU A 203 -5.59 2.52 25.27
N ALA A 204 -5.51 3.26 24.17
CA ALA A 204 -6.59 4.15 23.71
C ALA A 204 -7.74 3.39 23.02
N TRP A 205 -7.47 2.27 22.36
CA TRP A 205 -8.49 1.41 21.76
C TRP A 205 -8.15 -0.09 21.89
N PRO A 206 -8.28 -0.68 23.08
CA PRO A 206 -7.85 -2.06 23.34
C PRO A 206 -8.54 -3.09 22.45
N ALA A 207 -9.82 -2.88 22.17
CA ALA A 207 -10.63 -3.81 21.37
C ALA A 207 -10.14 -3.95 19.92
N TRP A 208 -9.57 -2.89 19.32
CA TRP A 208 -8.97 -2.96 17.98
C TRP A 208 -7.73 -3.84 17.95
N TYR A 209 -6.82 -3.64 18.91
CA TYR A 209 -5.54 -4.36 18.96
C TYR A 209 -5.63 -5.74 19.62
N GLY A 210 -6.73 -6.03 20.33
CA GLY A 210 -7.02 -7.36 20.88
C GLY A 210 -7.65 -8.32 19.87
N GLN A 211 -7.93 -7.90 18.64
CA GLN A 211 -8.53 -8.77 17.64
C GLN A 211 -7.56 -9.84 17.15
N THR A 212 -8.06 -11.07 17.06
CA THR A 212 -7.33 -12.22 16.50
C THR A 212 -7.62 -12.46 15.01
N SER A 213 -8.74 -11.93 14.52
CA SER A 213 -9.14 -12.01 13.11
C SER A 213 -9.10 -10.62 12.48
N GLN A 214 -8.56 -10.52 11.26
CA GLN A 214 -8.43 -9.24 10.56
C GLN A 214 -9.79 -8.62 10.19
N GLU A 215 -10.85 -9.44 10.08
CA GLU A 215 -12.20 -9.03 9.71
C GLU A 215 -13.22 -9.59 10.73
N GLY A 216 -13.11 -9.11 11.97
CA GLY A 216 -14.01 -9.49 13.06
C GLY A 216 -15.40 -8.87 12.96
N ASP A 217 -16.28 -9.21 13.90
CA ASP A 217 -17.54 -8.48 14.09
C ASP A 217 -17.24 -7.06 14.59
N PRO A 218 -17.71 -6.00 13.89
CA PRO A 218 -17.55 -4.63 14.38
C PRO A 218 -18.07 -4.43 15.80
N ALA A 219 -19.10 -5.18 16.23
CA ALA A 219 -19.61 -5.08 17.60
C ALA A 219 -18.53 -5.38 18.66
N LEU A 220 -17.53 -6.21 18.34
CA LEU A 220 -16.43 -6.57 19.23
C LEU A 220 -15.37 -5.47 19.37
N LEU A 221 -15.46 -4.39 18.58
CA LEU A 221 -14.56 -3.23 18.68
C LEU A 221 -14.96 -2.26 19.79
N MET A 222 -16.05 -2.53 20.50
CA MET A 222 -16.47 -1.73 21.65
C MET A 222 -15.63 -2.05 22.89
N PRO A 223 -15.33 -1.05 23.75
CA PRO A 223 -15.68 0.37 23.59
C PRO A 223 -14.78 1.06 22.55
N VAL A 224 -15.39 1.93 21.74
CA VAL A 224 -14.66 2.75 20.77
C VAL A 224 -14.22 4.09 21.36
N PRO A 225 -13.14 4.70 20.84
CA PRO A 225 -12.74 6.06 21.19
C PRO A 225 -13.89 7.06 21.07
N LEU A 226 -13.98 7.99 22.02
CA LEU A 226 -15.08 8.96 22.12
C LEU A 226 -15.34 9.73 20.82
N GLU A 227 -14.27 10.09 20.11
CA GLU A 227 -14.35 10.85 18.85
C GLU A 227 -15.01 10.06 17.71
N LEU A 228 -15.00 8.73 17.79
CA LEU A 228 -15.65 7.83 16.84
C LEU A 228 -17.11 7.54 17.22
N GLY A 229 -17.57 8.00 18.40
CA GLY A 229 -18.89 7.69 18.92
C GLY A 229 -20.01 7.98 17.94
N VAL A 230 -20.09 9.20 17.39
CA VAL A 230 -21.15 9.58 16.43
C VAL A 230 -21.16 8.67 15.21
N PHE A 231 -19.99 8.40 14.64
CA PHE A 231 -19.84 7.48 13.51
C PHE A 231 -20.27 6.06 13.89
N TRP A 232 -19.89 5.58 15.06
CA TRP A 232 -20.18 4.20 15.48
C TRP A 232 -21.67 3.98 15.74
N HIS A 233 -22.36 4.94 16.35
CA HIS A 233 -23.81 4.88 16.52
C HIS A 233 -24.52 4.83 15.17
N ALA A 234 -24.07 5.64 14.21
CA ALA A 234 -24.61 5.64 12.87
C ALA A 234 -24.37 4.30 12.15
N LEU A 235 -23.17 3.72 12.30
CA LEU A 235 -22.82 2.43 11.70
C LEU A 235 -23.69 1.29 12.23
N LEU A 236 -23.95 1.27 13.54
CA LEU A 236 -24.80 0.26 14.17
C LEU A 236 -26.30 0.43 13.84
N ALA A 237 -26.74 1.65 13.52
CA ALA A 237 -28.13 1.92 13.15
C ALA A 237 -28.43 1.63 11.67
N LEU A 238 -27.41 1.62 10.80
CA LEU A 238 -27.53 1.45 9.36
C LEU A 238 -28.37 0.24 8.91
N PRO A 239 -28.31 -0.95 9.55
CA PRO A 239 -29.15 -2.09 9.16
C PRO A 239 -30.66 -1.87 9.33
N HIS A 240 -31.05 -0.84 10.07
CA HIS A 240 -32.44 -0.55 10.43
C HIS A 240 -32.92 0.82 9.91
N GLN A 241 -32.00 1.68 9.48
CA GLN A 241 -32.23 3.09 9.18
C GLN A 241 -31.38 3.51 7.98
N ASP A 242 -31.97 3.48 6.79
CA ASP A 242 -31.28 3.82 5.53
C ASP A 242 -30.85 5.29 5.46
N ASP A 243 -31.57 6.18 6.14
CA ASP A 243 -31.28 7.62 6.21
C ASP A 243 -29.95 7.93 6.91
N VAL A 244 -29.48 7.01 7.76
CA VAL A 244 -28.20 7.13 8.47
C VAL A 244 -27.00 6.94 7.52
N ALA A 245 -27.19 6.33 6.35
CA ALA A 245 -26.15 6.19 5.34
C ALA A 245 -25.56 7.54 4.91
N LEU A 246 -26.41 8.57 4.80
CA LEU A 246 -25.97 9.93 4.47
C LEU A 246 -25.10 10.53 5.58
N THR A 247 -25.49 10.34 6.83
CA THR A 247 -24.71 10.83 7.99
C THR A 247 -23.35 10.15 8.06
N LEU A 248 -23.28 8.84 7.81
CA LEU A 248 -22.02 8.10 7.71
C LEU A 248 -21.14 8.65 6.59
N HIS A 249 -21.73 8.85 5.40
CA HIS A 249 -21.03 9.38 4.25
C HIS A 249 -20.43 10.75 4.52
N GLU A 250 -21.23 11.70 5.00
CA GLU A 250 -20.78 13.06 5.32
C GLU A 250 -19.67 13.06 6.37
N TRP A 251 -19.79 12.20 7.39
CA TRP A 251 -18.76 12.08 8.43
C TRP A 251 -17.42 11.60 7.87
N LEU A 252 -17.43 10.61 6.96
CA LEU A 252 -16.24 10.04 6.33
C LEU A 252 -15.62 11.01 5.31
N VAL A 253 -16.43 11.64 4.46
CA VAL A 253 -15.98 12.62 3.47
C VAL A 253 -15.38 13.85 4.16
N GLY A 254 -16.02 14.36 5.22
CA GLY A 254 -15.50 15.50 5.99
C GLY A 254 -14.13 15.26 6.65
N ARG A 255 -13.64 14.01 6.66
CA ARG A 255 -12.33 13.60 7.18
C ARG A 255 -11.38 13.09 6.11
N GLY A 256 -11.78 13.12 4.83
CA GLY A 256 -10.99 12.61 3.72
C GLY A 256 -10.85 11.09 3.70
N ILE A 257 -11.75 10.37 4.39
CA ILE A 257 -11.74 8.90 4.45
C ILE A 257 -12.47 8.30 3.24
N ALA A 258 -13.58 8.93 2.82
CA ALA A 258 -14.37 8.56 1.66
C ALA A 258 -14.32 9.65 0.58
N LEU A 259 -14.64 9.28 -0.66
CA LEU A 259 -14.78 10.22 -1.77
C LEU A 259 -16.18 10.83 -1.79
N GLY A 260 -16.32 12.02 -2.35
CA GLY A 260 -17.62 12.72 -2.40
C GLY A 260 -18.71 11.95 -3.14
N GLN A 261 -18.35 11.09 -4.10
CA GLN A 261 -19.28 10.29 -4.91
C GLN A 261 -19.40 8.83 -4.43
N ASP A 262 -18.75 8.47 -3.32
CA ASP A 262 -19.00 7.15 -2.72
C ASP A 262 -20.46 7.08 -2.24
N HIS A 263 -21.05 5.89 -2.35
CA HIS A 263 -22.41 5.65 -1.90
C HIS A 263 -22.46 4.39 -1.04
N PHE A 264 -22.60 4.59 0.27
CA PHE A 264 -22.75 3.52 1.24
C PHE A 264 -24.21 3.08 1.34
N TYR A 265 -24.46 1.78 1.44
CA TYR A 265 -25.79 1.23 1.68
C TYR A 265 -25.70 -0.10 2.44
N TRP A 266 -26.84 -0.59 2.92
CA TRP A 266 -26.93 -1.88 3.60
C TRP A 266 -27.93 -2.79 2.90
N GLN A 267 -27.43 -3.89 2.34
CA GLN A 267 -28.28 -4.93 1.76
C GLN A 267 -27.70 -6.30 2.14
N PRO A 268 -28.31 -7.04 3.09
CA PRO A 268 -27.81 -8.35 3.45
C PRO A 268 -27.84 -9.29 2.23
N ALA A 269 -26.88 -10.19 2.14
CA ALA A 269 -26.92 -11.25 1.13
C ALA A 269 -28.22 -12.04 1.28
N GLU A 270 -28.91 -12.31 0.17
CA GLU A 270 -30.07 -13.20 0.20
C GLU A 270 -29.64 -14.59 0.72
N PRO A 271 -30.42 -15.21 1.62
CA PRO A 271 -30.10 -16.51 2.21
C PRO A 271 -30.11 -17.66 1.20
#